data_AF-A0JQG5-F1
#
_entry.id   AF-A0JQG5-F1
#
_cell.length_a   1.000
_cell.length_b   1.000
_cell.length_c   1.000
_cell.angle_alpha   90.00
_cell.angle_beta   90.00
_cell.angle_gamma   90.00
#
_symmetry.space_group_name_H-M   'P 1'
#
loop_
_entity.id
_entity.type
_entity.pdbx_description
1 polymer ?
#
loop_
_entity_poly.entity_id
_entity_poly.type
_entity_poly.pdbx_seq_one_letter_code
_entity_poly.pdbx_strand_id
1 'polypeptide(L)' 'MRYSYDIVKRFYDLGLFTKENVQLFVRVNYFTQEDYYKMFPEDKPAETTTSTQPTVAPTA' A
#
# COMPACT_ATOMS: atom_id res chain seq x y z
N MET A 1 -1.77 -20.11 1.28
CA MET A 1 -3.14 -19.65 1.00
C MET A 1 -3.14 -18.14 1.16
N ARG A 2 -3.32 -17.38 0.08
CA ARG A 2 -3.48 -15.92 0.14
C ARG A 2 -4.97 -15.61 0.08
N TYR A 3 -5.41 -14.58 0.78
CA TYR A 3 -6.78 -14.08 0.65
C TYR A 3 -6.97 -13.49 -0.74
N SER A 4 -8.12 -13.80 -1.35
CA SER A 4 -8.52 -13.21 -2.63
C SER A 4 -8.99 -11.77 -2.44
N TYR A 5 -8.78 -10.94 -3.46
CA TYR A 5 -9.24 -9.55 -3.50
C TYR A 5 -10.72 -9.40 -3.13
N ASP A 6 -11.61 -10.22 -3.69
CA ASP A 6 -13.06 -10.16 -3.42
C ASP A 6 -13.43 -10.32 -1.94
N ILE A 7 -12.72 -11.20 -1.24
CA ILE A 7 -12.92 -11.45 0.20
C ILE A 7 -12.54 -10.19 0.95
N VAL A 8 -11.29 -9.74 0.81
CA VAL A 8 -10.76 -8.57 1.52
C VAL A 8 -11.57 -7.32 1.21
N LYS A 9 -11.96 -7.12 -0.06
CA LYS A 9 -12.82 -6.01 -0.47
C LYS A 9 -14.19 -6.07 0.22
N ARG A 10 -14.86 -7.23 0.26
CA ARG A 10 -16.15 -7.36 0.97
C ARG A 10 -16.03 -7.03 2.44
N PHE A 11 -15.00 -7.53 3.12
CA PHE A 11 -14.79 -7.24 4.54
C PHE A 11 -14.47 -5.77 4.79
N TYR A 12 -13.75 -5.12 3.86
CA TYR A 12 -13.50 -3.68 3.91
C TYR A 12 -14.79 -2.86 3.70
N ASP A 13 -15.62 -3.23 2.72
CA ASP A 13 -16.92 -2.60 2.43
C ASP A 13 -17.89 -2.69 3.61
N LEU A 14 -17.85 -3.82 4.34
CA LEU A 14 -18.61 -4.04 5.56
C LEU A 14 -18.06 -3.31 6.79
N GLY A 15 -16.92 -2.63 6.68
CA GLY A 15 -16.24 -1.97 7.79
C GLY A 15 -15.57 -2.93 8.79
N LEU A 16 -15.42 -4.21 8.43
CA LEU A 16 -14.76 -5.23 9.26
C LEU A 16 -13.23 -5.15 9.15
N PHE A 17 -12.72 -4.68 8.00
CA PHE A 17 -11.31 -4.39 7.82
C PHE A 17 -11.08 -2.90 7.56
N THR A 18 -10.05 -2.36 8.21
CA THR A 18 -9.52 -1.02 7.96
C THR A 18 -8.30 -1.10 7.03
N LYS A 19 -7.85 0.04 6.52
CA LYS A 19 -6.66 0.12 5.66
C LYS A 19 -5.43 -0.51 6.33
N GLU A 20 -5.22 -0.26 7.63
CA GLU A 20 -4.14 -0.86 8.42
C GLU A 20 -4.23 -2.38 8.48
N ASN A 21 -5.43 -2.95 8.66
CA ASN A 21 -5.60 -4.40 8.65
C ASN A 21 -5.21 -5.01 7.30
N VAL A 22 -5.62 -4.37 6.19
CA VAL A 22 -5.25 -4.86 4.85
C VAL A 22 -3.74 -4.75 4.61
N GLN A 23 -3.13 -3.64 5.05
CA GLN A 23 -1.69 -3.43 4.94
C GLN A 23 -0.90 -4.45 5.77
N LEU A 24 -1.41 -4.84 6.94
CA LEU A 24 -0.83 -5.93 7.74
C LEU A 24 -0.88 -7.26 6.99
N PHE A 25 -2.00 -7.58 6.31
CA PHE A 25 -2.10 -8.81 5.51
C PHE A 25 -1.09 -8.85 4.37
N VAL A 26 -0.75 -7.70 3.78
CA VAL A 26 0.35 -7.61 2.80
C VAL A 26 1.69 -7.90 3.49
N ARG A 27 1.95 -7.30 4.66
CA ARG A 27 3.21 -7.51 5.41
C ARG A 27 3.42 -8.97 5.81
N VAL A 28 2.36 -9.66 6.24
CA VAL A 28 2.44 -11.09 6.60
C VAL A 28 2.28 -12.03 5.40
N ASN A 29 2.35 -11.51 4.17
CA ASN A 29 2.27 -12.27 2.91
C ASN A 29 0.95 -13.05 2.71
N TYR A 30 -0.09 -12.66 3.45
CA TYR A 30 -1.45 -13.19 3.33
C TYR A 30 -2.27 -12.49 2.25
N PHE A 31 -1.87 -11.30 1.84
CA PHE A 31 -2.50 -10.53 0.76
C PHE A 31 -1.43 -10.03 -0.21
N THR A 32 -1.77 -9.94 -1.50
CA THR A 32 -0.80 -9.46 -2.48
C THR A 32 -0.75 -7.94 -2.44
N GLN A 33 0.45 -7.39 -2.67
CA GLN A 33 0.63 -5.95 -2.72
C GLN A 33 -0.10 -5.34 -3.93
N GLU A 34 -0.21 -6.08 -5.04
CA GLU A 34 -0.98 -5.68 -6.22
C GLU A 34 -2.49 -5.53 -5.92
N ASP A 35 -3.09 -6.50 -5.21
CA ASP A 35 -4.50 -6.40 -4.85
C ASP A 35 -4.76 -5.32 -3.80
N TYR A 36 -3.79 -5.05 -2.92
CA TYR A 36 -3.83 -3.90 -2.04
C TYR A 36 -3.85 -2.58 -2.81
N TYR A 37 -2.98 -2.40 -3.82
CA TYR A 37 -2.99 -1.20 -4.65
C TYR A 37 -4.24 -1.07 -5.53
N LYS A 38 -4.93 -2.17 -5.88
CA LYS A 38 -6.25 -2.08 -6.52
C LYS A 38 -7.31 -1.48 -5.59
N MET A 39 -7.20 -1.71 -4.29
CA MET A 39 -8.10 -1.10 -3.30
C MET A 39 -7.67 0.32 -2.93
N PHE A 40 -6.35 0.54 -2.82
CA PHE A 40 -5.74 1.78 -2.38
C PHE A 40 -4.71 2.26 -3.41
N PRO A 41 -5.15 2.72 -4.59
CA PRO A 41 -4.23 3.16 -5.64
C PRO A 41 -3.42 4.40 -5.24
N GLU A 42 -3.94 5.21 -4.31
CA GLU A 42 -3.22 6.36 -3.73
C GLU A 42 -2.01 5.94 -2.86
N ASP A 43 -2.05 4.72 -2.33
CA ASP A 43 -0.96 4.15 -1.52
C ASP A 43 0.08 3.46 -2.38
N LYS A 44 -0.23 3.23 -3.67
CA LYS A 44 0.78 2.82 -4.63
C LYS A 44 1.85 3.90 -4.59
N PRO A 45 3.13 3.55 -4.36
CA PRO A 45 4.19 4.51 -4.49
C PRO A 45 4.10 4.98 -5.94
N ALA A 46 3.51 6.16 -6.13
CA ALA A 46 3.59 6.84 -7.39
C ALA A 46 5.09 6.97 -7.61
N GLU A 47 5.58 6.44 -8.72
CA GLU A 47 6.86 6.84 -9.28
C GLU A 47 6.76 8.32 -9.72
N THR A 48 6.40 9.21 -8.79
CA THR A 48 6.62 10.64 -8.88
C THR A 48 8.02 10.87 -8.35
N THR A 49 8.94 10.89 -9.30
CA THR A 49 9.89 12.01 -9.45
C THR A 49 9.59 13.20 -8.51
N THR A 50 10.19 13.21 -7.33
CA THR A 50 10.47 14.39 -6.51
C THR A 50 11.71 14.01 -5.70
N SER A 51 12.93 14.20 -6.20
CA SER A 51 13.57 15.50 -6.35
C SER A 51 13.20 16.47 -5.23
N THR A 52 13.60 16.13 -3.99
CA THR A 52 14.34 17.06 -3.12
C THR A 52 15.19 16.22 -2.16
N GLN A 53 16.28 15.64 -2.69
CA GLN A 53 17.48 15.60 -1.87
C GLN A 53 17.84 17.08 -1.62
N PRO A 54 17.95 17.57 -0.39
CA PRO A 54 18.67 18.81 -0.17
C PRO A 54 20.10 18.51 -0.62
N THR A 55 20.47 18.96 -1.82
CA THR A 55 21.87 19.03 -2.24
C THR A 55 22.53 20.01 -1.28
N VAL A 56 23.07 19.49 -0.19
CA VAL A 56 24.04 20.20 0.63
C VAL A 56 25.21 20.53 -0.30
N ALA A 57 25.29 21.78 -0.72
CA ALA A 57 26.43 22.26 -1.49
C ALA A 57 27.69 22.03 -0.64
N PRO A 58 28.72 21.33 -1.14
CA PRO A 58 29.99 21.33 -0.46
C PRO A 58 30.59 22.73 -0.62
N THR A 59 30.61 23.49 0.47
CA THR A 59 31.48 24.67 0.58
C THR A 59 32.91 24.18 0.75
N ALA A 60 33.74 24.40 -0.27
CA ALA A 60 35.20 24.35 -0.20
C ALA A 60 35.80 25.38 -1.15
#